data_AF-A0A9P5NNI7-F1
#
_entry.id   AF-A0A9P5NNI7-F1
#
_cell.length_a   1.000
_cell.length_b   1.000
_cell.length_c   1.000
_cell.angle_alpha   90.00
_cell.angle_beta   90.00
_cell.angle_gamma   90.00
#
_symmetry.space_group_name_H-M   'P 1'
#
loop_
_entity.id
_entity.type
_entity.pdbx_description
1 polymer ?
#
loop_
_entity_poly.entity_id
_entity_poly.type
_entity_poly.pdbx_seq_one_letter_code
_entity_poly.pdbx_strand_id
1 'polypeptide(L)'
;MLSLGRRLLGTAQSCLRQQQQPLSLSSLHRLFSTTQVVEAGYKMKSHSGAKKRWRSLASGNLFKRGKAGHQHLNVSKPPGRKNRLSTTAYSNSAQTHKLKKLLLPYGSG
;
A
#
# COMPACT_ATOMS: atom_id res chain seq x y z
N MET A 1 -5.72 -30.09 -87.67
CA MET A 1 -6.64 -28.94 -87.69
C MET A 1 -6.85 -28.48 -86.26
N LEU A 2 -6.37 -27.27 -85.94
CA LEU A 2 -7.18 -26.11 -85.53
C LEU A 2 -7.79 -26.33 -84.12
N SER A 3 -7.71 -25.46 -83.14
CA SER A 3 -7.36 -24.04 -83.06
C SER A 3 -7.54 -23.64 -81.60
N LEU A 4 -6.68 -22.73 -81.13
CA LEU A 4 -6.93 -21.67 -80.14
C LEU A 4 -7.91 -21.92 -78.96
N GLY A 5 -7.37 -21.73 -77.76
CA GLY A 5 -7.48 -20.39 -77.17
C GLY A 5 -8.26 -20.20 -75.87
N ARG A 6 -7.56 -19.57 -74.91
CA ARG A 6 -8.01 -18.59 -73.90
C ARG A 6 -8.89 -19.12 -72.75
N ARG A 7 -8.31 -19.16 -71.53
CA ARG A 7 -8.41 -18.13 -70.47
C ARG A 7 -9.85 -17.82 -70.08
N LEU A 8 -10.22 -18.00 -68.81
CA LEU A 8 -10.21 -16.93 -67.78
C LEU A 8 -10.76 -17.45 -66.44
N LEU A 9 -10.00 -17.14 -65.38
CA LEU A 9 -10.39 -16.59 -64.08
C LEU A 9 -11.43 -17.29 -63.19
N GLY A 10 -11.04 -17.44 -61.91
CA GLY A 10 -12.00 -17.39 -60.81
C GLY A 10 -11.74 -18.39 -59.69
N THR A 11 -10.56 -18.35 -59.06
CA THR A 11 -10.37 -19.08 -57.80
C THR A 11 -11.18 -18.40 -56.70
N ALA A 12 -12.38 -18.93 -56.46
CA ALA A 12 -13.21 -18.59 -55.33
C ALA A 12 -12.53 -19.06 -54.03
N GLN A 13 -12.49 -18.13 -53.08
CA GLN A 13 -11.93 -18.28 -51.75
C GLN A 13 -12.72 -19.31 -50.95
N SER A 14 -12.02 -20.23 -50.28
CA SER A 14 -12.60 -20.98 -49.15
C SER A 14 -11.70 -20.83 -47.92
N CYS A 15 -12.14 -19.90 -47.07
CA CYS A 15 -12.20 -20.01 -45.61
C CYS A 15 -11.14 -20.89 -44.88
N LEU A 16 -9.90 -20.43 -44.83
CA LEU A 16 -9.03 -20.74 -43.68
C LEU A 16 -9.43 -19.83 -42.52
N ARG A 17 -10.18 -20.41 -41.59
CA ARG A 17 -10.45 -19.88 -40.25
C ARG A 17 -9.11 -19.75 -39.51
N GLN A 18 -8.44 -18.62 -39.68
CA GLN A 18 -7.30 -18.26 -38.84
C GLN A 18 -7.80 -18.07 -37.41
N GLN A 19 -7.34 -18.96 -36.55
CA GLN A 19 -7.42 -18.85 -35.10
C GLN A 19 -6.61 -17.61 -34.68
N GLN A 20 -7.32 -16.52 -34.37
CA GLN A 20 -6.72 -15.34 -33.76
C GLN A 20 -6.19 -15.75 -32.39
N GLN A 21 -4.86 -15.68 -32.23
CA GLN A 21 -4.21 -15.72 -30.93
C GLN A 21 -4.68 -14.48 -30.15
N PRO A 22 -5.26 -14.62 -28.96
CA PRO A 22 -5.51 -13.44 -28.14
C PRO A 22 -4.14 -12.85 -27.79
N LEU A 23 -3.92 -11.61 -28.22
CA LEU A 23 -2.84 -10.76 -27.70
C LEU A 23 -3.06 -10.70 -26.19
N SER A 24 -2.32 -11.51 -25.43
CA SER A 24 -2.25 -11.39 -23.99
C SER A 24 -1.79 -9.97 -23.73
N LEU A 25 -2.71 -9.10 -23.30
CA LEU A 25 -2.34 -7.83 -22.71
C LEU A 25 -1.35 -8.19 -21.61
N SER A 26 -0.08 -7.89 -21.90
CA SER A 26 1.02 -7.94 -20.96
C SER A 26 0.51 -7.31 -19.69
N SER A 27 0.32 -8.16 -18.67
CA SER A 27 0.07 -7.74 -17.31
C SER A 27 1.08 -6.64 -17.02
N LEU A 28 0.63 -5.39 -16.98
CA LEU A 28 1.42 -4.27 -16.50
C LEU A 28 1.56 -4.50 -15.00
N HIS A 29 2.43 -5.45 -14.64
CA HIS A 29 2.98 -5.54 -13.31
C HIS A 29 3.55 -4.15 -13.06
N ARG A 30 2.92 -3.46 -12.11
CA ARG A 30 3.39 -2.18 -11.60
C ARG A 30 4.75 -2.48 -10.96
N LEU A 31 5.82 -2.44 -11.78
CA LEU A 31 7.18 -2.62 -11.35
C LEU A 31 7.48 -1.43 -10.44
N PHE A 32 7.32 -1.64 -9.14
CA PHE A 32 7.73 -0.67 -8.14
C PHE A 32 9.24 -0.49 -8.33
N SER A 33 9.65 0.72 -8.71
CA SER A 33 11.05 1.06 -8.97
C SER A 33 11.89 0.73 -7.74
N THR A 34 12.62 -0.37 -7.81
CA THR A 34 13.69 -0.72 -6.88
C THR A 34 14.98 -0.09 -7.40
N THR A 35 15.00 1.25 -7.50
CA THR A 35 16.28 1.94 -7.57
C THR A 35 16.96 1.81 -6.21
N GLN A 36 18.19 1.32 -6.21
CA GLN A 36 18.96 1.12 -4.99
C GLN A 36 19.21 2.48 -4.34
N VAL A 37 18.68 2.69 -3.13
CA VAL A 37 18.74 3.95 -2.35
C VAL A 37 20.17 4.26 -1.84
N VAL A 38 21.20 3.68 -2.44
CA VAL A 38 22.58 3.64 -1.93
C VAL A 38 23.45 4.80 -2.46
N GLU A 39 22.95 5.61 -3.39
CA GLU A 39 23.76 6.69 -4.01
C GLU A 39 24.01 7.91 -3.10
N ALA A 40 23.31 8.06 -1.98
CA ALA A 40 23.52 9.21 -1.09
C ALA A 40 23.10 8.95 0.37
N GLY A 41 23.91 8.23 1.16
CA GLY A 41 23.91 8.26 2.65
C GLY A 41 22.54 8.32 3.34
N TYR A 42 21.52 7.65 2.77
CA TYR A 42 20.13 7.92 3.12
C TYR A 42 19.81 7.30 4.47
N LYS A 43 19.48 8.15 5.45
CA LYS A 43 19.06 7.70 6.78
C LYS A 43 17.54 7.55 6.86
N MET A 44 17.08 6.47 7.48
CA MET A 44 15.68 6.33 7.87
C MET A 44 15.27 7.50 8.76
N LYS A 45 14.15 8.16 8.44
CA LYS A 45 13.61 9.27 9.24
C LYS A 45 12.50 8.77 10.14
N SER A 46 12.43 9.31 11.35
CA SER A 46 11.28 9.06 12.23
C SER A 46 10.05 9.83 11.74
N HIS A 47 8.91 9.16 11.72
CA HIS A 47 7.64 9.74 11.30
C HIS A 47 7.17 10.78 12.31
N SER A 48 7.23 12.05 11.93
CA SER A 48 7.01 13.20 12.82
C SER A 48 5.63 13.17 13.48
N GLY A 49 4.58 12.76 12.76
CA GLY A 49 3.22 12.65 13.29
C GLY A 49 3.08 11.56 14.38
N ALA A 50 3.83 10.47 14.23
CA ALA A 50 3.87 9.40 15.24
C ALA A 50 4.70 9.86 16.45
N LYS A 51 5.83 10.55 16.19
CA LYS A 51 6.68 11.17 17.20
C LYS A 51 6.01 12.33 17.94
N LYS A 52 4.79 12.73 17.61
CA LYS A 52 4.02 13.70 18.43
C LYS A 52 2.99 13.01 19.33
N ARG A 53 2.54 11.82 18.94
CA ARG A 53 1.37 11.16 19.55
C ARG A 53 1.73 9.99 20.46
N TRP A 54 2.84 9.32 20.18
CA TRP A 54 3.31 8.15 20.93
C TRP A 54 4.58 8.49 21.69
N ARG A 55 4.70 8.04 22.94
CA ARG A 55 5.93 8.12 23.75
C ARG A 55 6.44 6.71 24.04
N SER A 56 7.73 6.47 23.86
CA SER A 56 8.42 5.22 24.20
C SER A 56 8.63 5.15 25.70
N LEU A 57 8.39 3.98 26.29
CA LEU A 57 8.74 3.71 27.68
C LEU A 57 10.22 3.31 27.79
N ALA A 58 10.81 3.48 28.97
CA ALA A 58 12.20 3.11 29.24
C ALA A 58 12.50 1.62 28.96
N SER A 59 11.51 0.74 29.18
CA SER A 59 11.60 -0.69 28.88
C SER A 59 11.66 -1.01 27.38
N GLY A 60 11.47 -0.02 26.49
CA GLY A 60 11.60 -0.17 25.03
C GLY A 60 10.53 -1.03 24.34
N ASN A 61 9.67 -1.71 25.09
CA ASN A 61 8.71 -2.69 24.56
C ASN A 61 7.28 -2.16 24.41
N LEU A 62 6.95 -1.06 25.06
CA LEU A 62 5.63 -0.45 24.96
C LEU A 62 5.71 1.04 24.66
N PHE A 63 4.66 1.54 24.03
CA PHE A 63 4.45 2.95 23.79
C PHE A 63 3.18 3.41 24.51
N LYS A 64 3.21 4.61 25.07
CA LYS A 64 2.06 5.27 25.69
C LYS A 64 1.50 6.37 24.79
N ARG A 65 0.20 6.61 24.89
CA ARG A 65 -0.54 7.69 24.21
C ARG A 65 -1.76 8.15 25.03
N GLY A 66 -2.33 9.30 24.69
CA GLY A 66 -3.66 9.67 25.18
C GLY A 66 -4.77 8.86 24.49
N LYS A 67 -5.88 8.60 25.20
CA LYS A 67 -7.10 8.03 24.59
C LYS A 67 -7.77 9.06 23.68
N ALA A 68 -8.51 8.59 22.68
CA ALA A 68 -9.21 9.47 21.73
C ALA A 68 -10.59 9.87 22.26
N GLY A 69 -11.14 10.99 21.76
CA GLY A 69 -12.53 11.38 22.02
C GLY A 69 -12.77 12.15 23.33
N HIS A 70 -11.71 12.71 23.94
CA HIS A 70 -11.81 13.49 25.18
C HIS A 70 -11.75 15.02 24.99
N GLN A 71 -11.64 15.52 23.76
CA GLN A 71 -11.41 16.94 23.51
C GLN A 71 -12.69 17.80 23.53
N HIS A 72 -13.75 17.38 22.83
CA HIS A 72 -15.01 18.11 22.69
C HIS A 72 -16.22 17.18 22.83
N LEU A 73 -17.43 17.75 22.93
CA LEU A 73 -18.69 17.02 23.16
C LEU A 73 -18.65 16.18 24.45
N ASN A 74 -18.06 16.71 25.51
CA ASN A 74 -17.94 16.02 26.80
C ASN A 74 -19.19 16.17 27.69
N VAL A 75 -20.09 17.10 27.34
CA VAL A 75 -21.33 17.38 28.08
C VAL A 75 -22.26 16.16 28.09
N SER A 76 -22.44 15.49 26.95
CA SER A 76 -23.29 14.30 26.83
C SER A 76 -22.63 13.02 27.34
N LYS A 77 -21.34 13.04 27.70
CA LYS A 77 -20.63 11.85 28.18
C LYS A 77 -20.80 11.71 29.70
N PRO A 78 -21.16 10.51 30.20
CA PRO A 78 -21.26 10.30 31.63
C PRO A 78 -19.89 10.49 32.32
N PRO A 79 -19.84 10.95 33.59
CA PRO A 79 -18.59 11.20 34.32
C PRO A 79 -17.61 10.03 34.28
N GLY A 80 -18.09 8.79 34.49
CA GLY A 80 -17.23 7.60 34.43
C GLY A 80 -16.56 7.38 33.07
N ARG A 81 -17.23 7.74 31.96
CA ARG A 81 -16.62 7.69 30.62
C ARG A 81 -15.56 8.77 30.45
N LYS A 82 -15.79 9.99 30.97
CA LYS A 82 -14.79 11.07 30.94
C LYS A 82 -13.52 10.67 31.70
N ASN A 83 -13.68 10.10 32.89
CA ASN A 83 -12.55 9.63 33.70
C ASN A 83 -11.77 8.51 33.01
N ARG A 84 -12.46 7.55 32.36
CA ARG A 84 -11.78 6.51 31.59
C ARG A 84 -10.99 7.09 30.41
N LEU A 85 -11.51 8.11 29.74
CA LEU A 85 -10.87 8.75 28.59
C LEU A 85 -9.71 9.68 28.96
N SER A 86 -9.66 10.20 30.19
CA SER A 86 -8.52 11.01 30.64
C SER A 86 -7.27 10.16 30.94
N THR A 87 -7.42 8.84 31.13
CA THR A 87 -6.30 7.94 31.40
C THR A 87 -5.39 7.71 30.19
N THR A 88 -4.16 7.28 30.46
CA THR A 88 -3.18 6.91 29.43
C THR A 88 -3.51 5.54 28.82
N ALA A 89 -3.32 5.40 27.51
CA ALA A 89 -3.43 4.13 26.79
C ALA A 89 -2.05 3.60 26.39
N TYR A 90 -1.92 2.28 26.38
CA TYR A 90 -0.74 1.59 25.88
C TYR A 90 -0.96 1.02 24.48
N SER A 91 0.13 0.79 23.75
CA SER A 91 0.10 0.12 22.46
C SER A 91 -0.22 -1.38 22.61
N ASN A 92 -0.96 -1.93 21.66
CA ASN A 92 -1.08 -3.38 21.52
C ASN A 92 0.14 -3.97 20.76
N SER A 93 0.27 -5.30 20.73
CA SER A 93 1.41 -5.97 20.10
C SER A 93 1.61 -5.57 18.62
N ALA A 94 0.53 -5.57 17.83
CA ALA A 94 0.58 -5.20 16.41
C ALA A 94 1.01 -3.73 16.20
N GLN A 95 0.50 -2.81 17.03
CA GLN A 95 0.86 -1.40 17.03
C GLN A 95 2.33 -1.22 17.41
N THR A 96 2.79 -1.92 18.45
CA THR A 96 4.19 -1.90 18.87
C THR A 96 5.10 -2.35 17.73
N HIS A 97 4.76 -3.43 17.02
CA HIS A 97 5.55 -3.89 15.88
C HIS A 97 5.65 -2.81 14.78
N LYS A 98 4.52 -2.20 14.41
CA LYS A 98 4.48 -1.12 13.42
C LYS A 98 5.27 0.12 13.86
N LEU A 99 5.15 0.50 15.14
CA LEU A 99 5.83 1.65 15.71
C LEU A 99 7.35 1.45 15.69
N LYS A 100 7.84 0.29 16.12
CA LYS A 100 9.28 -0.01 16.17
C LYS A 100 9.92 -0.11 14.78
N LYS A 101 9.24 -0.77 13.84
CA LYS A 101 9.84 -1.11 12.54
C LYS A 101 9.67 -0.03 11.48
N LEU A 102 8.53 0.65 11.44
CA LEU A 102 8.19 1.54 10.32
C LEU A 102 8.14 3.02 10.70
N LEU A 103 7.66 3.35 11.90
CA LEU A 103 7.34 4.74 12.23
C LEU A 103 8.40 5.43 13.09
N LEU A 104 8.96 4.73 14.08
CA LEU A 104 9.83 5.28 15.10
C LEU A 104 11.08 4.41 15.28
N PRO A 105 11.95 4.32 14.25
CA PRO A 105 13.15 3.49 14.29
C PRO A 105 14.12 3.89 15.42
N TYR A 106 14.15 5.18 15.79
CA TYR A 106 15.00 5.70 16.88
C TYR A 106 14.20 6.00 18.16
N GLY A 107 12.97 5.49 18.26
CA GLY A 107 12.08 5.83 19.36
C GLY A 107 11.53 7.25 19.26
N SER A 108 11.11 7.80 20.41
CA SER A 108 10.31 9.02 20.42
C SER A 108 10.75 10.09 21.42
N GLY A 109 11.87 9.88 22.11
CA GLY A 109 12.51 10.82 23.05
C GLY A 109 12.35 12.28 22.64
#